data_AF-A0A8H5JWI8-F1
#
_entry.id   AF-A0A8H5JWI8-F1
#
_cell.length_a   1.000
_cell.length_b   1.000
_cell.length_c   1.000
_cell.angle_alpha   90.00
_cell.angle_beta   90.00
_cell.angle_gamma   90.00
#
_symmetry.space_group_name_H-M   'P 1'
#
loop_
_entity.id
_entity.type
_entity.pdbx_description
1 polymer ?
#
loop_
_entity_poly.entity_id
_entity_poly.type
_entity_poly.pdbx_seq_one_letter_code
_entity_poly.pdbx_strand_id
1 'polypeptide(L)'
;MGEAPLSLTFLCQGFAFAIPQSIARAQSPKLAASLDAAQEISQNPVVTVKDFSLDTVNCMVEFFKSGCYEVDRRNLPSVLQAGGGLPAPEHFMRDVLNCHLQICAIGTRYDVSKLCELARDNIQKVFGGKWFDSAFLFTAAIVLKSKDDKLQRLLVTLARGHLHSLTTSNGFDHATMLKSFHPKLRDQDDTLQQNGDQTKSTTTPSIKKESSTELEALRLQVSSLKQQVMTVSSERDQLQEQISATSVKQEELQQSHADIASERDLLRRELSTLAAEKEELRKVAAKKPVQMDPDEHRPSDANKKSSAEIEAKENAKILETLQLELRVTKSESGLLRARWAREKTVSSILTQENDELKKTLELEKRSRVSITEFARDDVRNALKDEQKVTTDLTAKLAQASRALEAERKRTATLVQEVTQAKRDLELERQRNSGMSLRDRDRMNETIRAQKSEISALVRGRDEIKKELQMVRTEKKNEIDRKWEITNKINALIRTMNEWEECRHCGAEFGTYVEDHGSTLVLRCGDCTTRHWV
;
A
#
# COMPACT_ATOMS: atom_id res chain seq x y z
N MET A 1 15.74 -56.49 5.59
CA MET A 1 16.53 -55.62 4.70
C MET A 1 15.77 -54.30 4.59
N GLY A 2 16.43 -53.16 4.38
CA GLY A 2 15.73 -51.90 4.15
C GLY A 2 15.29 -51.79 2.69
N GLU A 3 14.02 -51.52 2.44
CA GLU A 3 13.54 -51.19 1.10
C GLU A 3 14.13 -49.85 0.65
N ALA A 4 14.48 -49.73 -0.64
CA ALA A 4 14.98 -48.47 -1.17
C ALA A 4 13.85 -47.41 -1.17
N PRO A 5 14.08 -46.19 -0.64
CA PRO A 5 13.03 -45.20 -0.51
C PRO A 5 12.51 -44.75 -1.87
N LEU A 6 11.20 -44.93 -2.10
CA LEU A 6 10.52 -44.62 -3.36
C LEU A 6 10.76 -43.17 -3.79
N SER A 7 11.25 -42.99 -5.02
CA SER A 7 11.74 -41.72 -5.55
C SER A 7 11.01 -41.29 -6.83
N LEU A 8 10.94 -39.98 -7.04
CA LEU A 8 10.50 -39.32 -8.26
C LEU A 8 11.73 -38.64 -8.88
N THR A 9 12.01 -38.91 -10.16
CA THR A 9 13.15 -38.30 -10.85
C THR A 9 12.66 -37.27 -11.87
N PHE A 10 13.09 -36.01 -11.74
CA PHE A 10 12.97 -35.04 -12.82
C PHE A 10 14.15 -35.15 -13.78
N LEU A 11 13.88 -35.25 -15.08
CA LEU A 11 14.91 -35.27 -16.12
C LEU A 11 14.89 -33.93 -16.88
N CYS A 12 15.92 -33.10 -16.71
CA CYS A 12 16.02 -31.78 -17.35
C CYS A 12 17.37 -31.63 -18.06
N GLN A 13 17.36 -31.35 -19.37
CA GLN A 13 18.56 -31.12 -20.18
C GLN A 13 19.64 -32.23 -20.06
N GLY A 14 19.22 -33.48 -19.82
CA GLY A 14 20.10 -34.64 -19.61
C GLY A 14 20.48 -34.92 -18.14
N PHE A 15 20.24 -33.98 -17.23
CA PHE A 15 20.49 -34.15 -15.79
C PHE A 15 19.27 -34.73 -15.07
N ALA A 16 19.51 -35.65 -14.14
CA ALA A 16 18.49 -36.35 -13.37
C ALA A 16 18.49 -35.89 -11.90
N PHE A 17 17.33 -35.47 -11.41
CA PHE A 17 17.13 -34.95 -10.06
C PHE A 17 16.11 -35.79 -9.29
N ALA A 18 16.58 -36.61 -8.35
CA ALA A 18 15.72 -37.43 -7.49
C ALA A 18 15.21 -36.64 -6.27
N ILE A 19 13.92 -36.80 -5.95
CA ILE A 19 13.29 -36.43 -4.67
C ILE A 19 12.43 -37.61 -4.12
N PRO A 20 12.21 -37.72 -2.80
CA PRO A 20 11.31 -38.72 -2.24
C PRO A 20 9.85 -38.53 -2.68
N GLN A 21 9.15 -39.61 -3.02
CA GLN A 21 7.73 -39.54 -3.44
C GLN A 21 6.80 -39.01 -2.33
N SER A 22 7.12 -39.26 -1.06
CA SER A 22 6.38 -38.72 0.09
C SER A 22 6.40 -37.19 0.12
N ILE A 23 7.55 -36.59 -0.17
CA ILE A 23 7.73 -35.13 -0.24
C ILE A 23 7.00 -34.57 -1.46
N ALA A 24 7.13 -35.23 -2.62
CA ALA A 24 6.42 -34.83 -3.84
C ALA A 24 4.90 -34.83 -3.66
N ARG A 25 4.32 -35.92 -3.11
CA ARG A 25 2.89 -36.03 -2.79
C ARG A 25 2.44 -34.95 -1.80
N ALA A 26 3.21 -34.71 -0.73
CA ALA A 26 2.85 -33.77 0.33
C ALA A 26 2.93 -32.28 -0.05
N GLN A 27 3.68 -31.92 -1.11
CA GLN A 27 3.88 -30.54 -1.53
C GLN A 27 3.26 -30.19 -2.89
N SER A 28 2.68 -31.17 -3.61
CA SER A 28 2.10 -30.98 -4.93
C SER A 28 0.93 -31.96 -5.18
N PRO A 29 -0.32 -31.48 -5.23
CA PRO A 29 -1.47 -32.31 -5.61
C PRO A 29 -1.34 -32.89 -7.02
N LYS A 30 -0.73 -32.12 -7.94
CA LYS A 30 -0.56 -32.53 -9.34
C LYS A 30 0.52 -33.62 -9.51
N LEU A 31 1.62 -33.54 -8.76
CA LEU A 31 2.60 -34.63 -8.71
C LEU A 31 2.05 -35.84 -7.95
N ALA A 32 1.19 -35.66 -6.94
CA ALA A 32 0.49 -36.80 -6.31
C ALA A 32 -0.33 -37.58 -7.35
N ALA A 33 -1.28 -36.93 -8.04
CA ALA A 33 -2.06 -37.58 -9.09
C ALA A 33 -1.20 -38.19 -10.23
N SER A 34 -0.08 -37.52 -10.58
CA SER A 34 0.86 -38.04 -11.58
C SER A 34 1.64 -39.27 -11.08
N LEU A 35 1.98 -39.32 -9.78
CA LEU A 35 2.64 -40.46 -9.14
C LEU A 35 1.68 -41.63 -9.00
N ASP A 36 0.44 -41.38 -8.58
CA ASP A 36 -0.58 -42.41 -8.38
C ASP A 36 -0.89 -43.11 -9.72
N ALA A 37 -1.05 -42.35 -10.82
CA ALA A 37 -1.22 -42.90 -12.16
C ALA A 37 0.04 -43.59 -12.73
N ALA A 38 1.25 -43.19 -12.30
CA ALA A 38 2.49 -43.81 -12.76
C ALA A 38 2.93 -45.02 -11.92
N GLN A 39 2.37 -45.20 -10.71
CA GLN A 39 2.67 -46.28 -9.78
C GLN A 39 2.33 -47.66 -10.38
N GLU A 40 1.33 -47.73 -11.26
CA GLU A 40 0.95 -48.93 -12.03
C GLU A 40 2.01 -49.35 -13.06
N ILE A 41 2.91 -48.44 -13.46
CA ILE A 41 3.88 -48.62 -14.55
C ILE A 41 5.33 -48.70 -14.01
N SER A 42 5.67 -47.94 -12.97
CA SER A 42 7.00 -47.95 -12.35
C SER A 42 6.97 -47.56 -10.88
N GLN A 43 7.77 -48.26 -10.06
CA GLN A 43 8.03 -47.89 -8.67
C GLN A 43 8.81 -46.57 -8.55
N ASN A 44 9.60 -46.19 -9.56
CA ASN A 44 10.37 -44.94 -9.60
C ASN A 44 10.12 -44.24 -10.96
N PRO A 45 9.06 -43.42 -11.07
CA PRO A 45 8.72 -42.74 -12.31
C PRO A 45 9.65 -41.55 -12.62
N VAL A 46 9.74 -41.21 -13.91
CA VAL A 46 10.59 -40.14 -14.44
C VAL A 46 9.73 -39.08 -15.13
N VAL A 47 9.89 -37.82 -14.74
CA VAL A 47 9.17 -36.66 -15.31
C VAL A 47 10.15 -35.78 -16.09
N THR A 48 10.01 -35.77 -17.42
CA THR A 48 10.87 -34.98 -18.30
C THR A 48 10.44 -33.51 -18.33
N VAL A 49 11.36 -32.60 -18.00
CA VAL A 49 11.15 -31.14 -17.97
C VAL A 49 11.95 -30.51 -19.11
N LYS A 50 11.24 -30.00 -20.11
CA LYS A 50 11.83 -29.36 -21.30
C LYS A 50 11.81 -27.83 -21.27
N ASP A 51 10.80 -27.25 -20.62
CA ASP A 51 10.41 -25.85 -20.83
C ASP A 51 11.02 -24.87 -19.80
N PHE A 52 12.04 -25.31 -19.06
CA PHE A 52 12.70 -24.54 -17.99
C PHE A 52 14.23 -24.72 -18.01
N SER A 53 14.96 -23.80 -17.38
CA SER A 53 16.40 -23.93 -17.20
C SER A 53 16.76 -24.98 -16.14
N LEU A 54 17.99 -25.50 -16.24
CA LEU A 54 18.55 -26.43 -15.27
C LEU A 54 18.51 -25.86 -13.84
N ASP A 55 18.89 -24.58 -13.67
CA ASP A 55 18.88 -23.88 -12.37
C ASP A 55 17.46 -23.76 -11.80
N THR A 56 16.45 -23.55 -12.66
CA THR A 56 15.04 -23.45 -12.25
C THR A 56 14.54 -24.79 -11.68
N VAL A 57 14.90 -25.90 -12.32
CA VAL A 57 14.58 -27.25 -11.84
C VAL A 57 15.36 -27.57 -10.57
N ASN A 58 16.64 -27.19 -10.47
CA ASN A 58 17.42 -27.37 -9.25
C ASN A 58 16.82 -26.60 -8.07
N CYS A 59 16.45 -25.32 -8.24
CA CYS A 59 15.79 -24.53 -7.20
C CYS A 59 14.48 -25.19 -6.70
N MET A 60 13.66 -25.73 -7.60
CA MET A 60 12.46 -26.49 -7.24
C MET A 60 12.80 -27.76 -6.43
N VAL A 61 13.87 -28.47 -6.80
CA VAL A 61 14.34 -29.70 -6.13
C VAL A 61 14.94 -29.41 -4.75
N GLU A 62 15.68 -28.32 -4.59
CA GLU A 62 16.17 -27.83 -3.30
C GLU A 62 15.02 -27.40 -2.39
N PHE A 63 14.00 -26.76 -2.95
CA PHE A 63 12.78 -26.41 -2.21
C PHE A 63 12.04 -27.65 -1.69
N PHE A 64 11.84 -28.68 -2.51
CA PHE A 64 11.27 -29.94 -2.02
C PHE A 64 12.11 -30.54 -0.87
N LYS A 65 13.45 -30.47 -0.95
CA LYS A 65 14.37 -31.05 0.05
C LYS A 65 14.49 -30.25 1.35
N SER A 66 14.32 -28.92 1.32
CA SER A 66 14.67 -28.03 2.44
C SER A 66 13.60 -27.00 2.85
N GLY A 67 12.57 -26.80 2.03
CA GLY A 67 11.61 -25.70 2.17
C GLY A 67 12.11 -24.33 1.68
N CYS A 68 13.35 -24.25 1.21
CA CYS A 68 14.01 -23.04 0.70
C CYS A 68 14.74 -23.32 -0.63
N TYR A 69 15.13 -22.26 -1.34
CA TYR A 69 16.03 -22.36 -2.48
C TYR A 69 16.88 -21.09 -2.57
N GLU A 70 18.06 -21.18 -3.19
CA GLU A 70 18.88 -20.01 -3.54
C GLU A 70 19.18 -20.01 -5.04
N VAL A 71 19.17 -18.83 -5.67
CA VAL A 71 19.54 -18.68 -7.08
C VAL A 71 21.05 -18.50 -7.15
N ASP A 72 21.77 -19.40 -7.84
CA ASP A 72 23.21 -19.20 -8.06
C ASP A 72 23.46 -18.00 -8.96
N ARG A 73 23.94 -16.92 -8.34
CA ARG A 73 24.24 -15.64 -8.97
C ARG A 73 25.38 -15.72 -9.97
N ARG A 74 26.18 -16.79 -9.96
CA ARG A 74 27.32 -17.02 -10.88
C ARG A 74 26.86 -17.39 -12.28
N ASN A 75 25.72 -18.07 -12.40
CA ASN A 75 25.17 -18.57 -13.67
C ASN A 75 24.30 -17.52 -14.40
N LEU A 76 24.12 -16.33 -13.83
CA LEU A 76 23.27 -15.28 -14.41
C LEU A 76 23.86 -14.76 -15.73
N PRO A 77 23.05 -14.59 -16.80
CA PRO A 77 23.54 -14.16 -18.12
C PRO A 77 24.42 -12.90 -18.09
N SER A 78 24.03 -11.87 -17.33
CA SER A 78 24.82 -10.64 -17.17
C SER A 78 26.18 -10.85 -16.48
N VAL A 79 26.30 -11.81 -15.54
CA VAL A 79 27.58 -12.15 -14.88
C VAL A 79 28.50 -12.90 -15.85
N LEU A 80 27.95 -13.85 -16.60
CA LEU A 80 28.69 -14.60 -17.63
C LEU A 80 29.16 -13.67 -18.77
N GLN A 81 28.32 -12.72 -19.20
CA GLN A 81 28.66 -11.70 -20.19
C GLN A 81 29.68 -10.67 -19.71
N ALA A 82 29.76 -10.41 -18.39
CA ALA A 82 30.71 -9.45 -17.82
C ALA A 82 32.16 -9.95 -17.77
N GLY A 83 32.42 -11.24 -18.04
CA GLY A 83 33.78 -11.78 -18.24
C GLY A 83 34.75 -11.64 -17.05
N GLY A 84 34.23 -11.41 -15.84
CA GLY A 84 35.02 -11.13 -14.62
C GLY A 84 34.90 -9.68 -14.11
N GLY A 85 34.30 -8.77 -14.88
CA GLY A 85 33.88 -7.45 -14.38
C GLY A 85 32.59 -7.51 -13.55
N LEU A 86 32.23 -6.40 -12.90
CA LEU A 86 30.88 -6.26 -12.32
C LEU A 86 29.85 -6.05 -13.44
N PRO A 87 28.73 -6.80 -13.46
CA PRO A 87 27.64 -6.55 -14.40
C PRO A 87 26.93 -5.23 -14.10
N ALA A 88 26.26 -4.67 -15.11
CA ALA A 88 25.35 -3.53 -14.92
C ALA A 88 24.27 -3.88 -13.87
N PRO A 89 24.11 -3.09 -12.78
CA PRO A 89 23.23 -3.45 -11.66
C PRO A 89 21.77 -3.71 -12.05
N GLU A 90 21.30 -3.02 -13.08
CA GLU A 90 19.97 -3.17 -13.68
C GLU A 90 19.80 -4.54 -14.36
N HIS A 91 20.75 -4.95 -15.21
CA HIS A 91 20.70 -6.23 -15.91
C HIS A 91 20.87 -7.40 -14.92
N PHE A 92 21.75 -7.25 -13.93
CA PHE A 92 21.87 -8.21 -12.82
C PHE A 92 20.56 -8.37 -12.06
N MET A 93 19.87 -7.27 -11.72
CA MET A 93 18.56 -7.33 -11.07
C MET A 93 17.51 -8.00 -11.96
N ARG A 94 17.46 -7.64 -13.25
CA ARG A 94 16.53 -8.21 -14.23
C ARG A 94 16.70 -9.73 -14.35
N ASP A 95 17.94 -10.22 -14.36
CA ASP A 95 18.22 -11.65 -14.47
C ASP A 95 17.83 -12.40 -13.17
N VAL A 96 18.12 -11.84 -11.98
CA VAL A 96 17.65 -12.39 -10.69
C VAL A 96 16.11 -12.44 -10.62
N LEU A 97 15.43 -11.38 -11.07
CA LEU A 97 13.97 -11.34 -11.16
C LEU A 97 13.44 -12.42 -12.11
N ASN A 98 14.05 -12.59 -13.29
CA ASN A 98 13.69 -13.64 -14.23
C ASN A 98 13.81 -15.05 -13.59
N CYS A 99 14.87 -15.34 -12.84
CA CYS A 99 14.99 -16.61 -12.12
C CYS A 99 13.80 -16.85 -11.18
N HIS A 100 13.41 -15.86 -10.36
CA HIS A 100 12.26 -16.01 -9.48
C HIS A 100 10.93 -16.12 -10.25
N LEU A 101 10.77 -15.45 -11.40
CA LEU A 101 9.61 -15.62 -12.29
C LEU A 101 9.51 -17.03 -12.88
N GLN A 102 10.63 -17.60 -13.33
CA GLN A 102 10.68 -18.99 -13.81
C GLN A 102 10.34 -19.98 -12.70
N ILE A 103 10.75 -19.69 -11.45
CA ILE A 103 10.44 -20.51 -10.28
C ILE A 103 8.95 -20.40 -9.88
N CYS A 104 8.32 -19.22 -10.00
CA CYS A 104 6.85 -19.11 -9.94
C CYS A 104 6.18 -19.95 -11.05
N ALA A 105 6.69 -19.89 -12.28
CA ALA A 105 6.09 -20.59 -13.42
C ALA A 105 6.20 -22.12 -13.31
N ILE A 106 7.34 -22.67 -12.87
CA ILE A 106 7.47 -24.12 -12.63
C ILE A 106 6.66 -24.57 -11.42
N GLY A 107 6.62 -23.76 -10.34
CA GLY A 107 5.78 -24.01 -9.18
C GLY A 107 4.30 -24.09 -9.56
N THR A 108 3.79 -23.13 -10.34
CA THR A 108 2.41 -23.13 -10.83
C THR A 108 2.13 -24.27 -11.81
N ARG A 109 3.10 -24.67 -12.65
CA ARG A 109 2.96 -25.85 -13.53
C ARG A 109 2.72 -27.14 -12.75
N TYR A 110 3.36 -27.30 -11.60
CA TYR A 110 3.27 -28.46 -10.73
C TYR A 110 2.41 -28.24 -9.47
N ASP A 111 1.66 -27.13 -9.38
CA ASP A 111 0.81 -26.79 -8.22
C ASP A 111 1.56 -26.81 -6.85
N VAL A 112 2.80 -26.32 -6.84
CA VAL A 112 3.63 -26.19 -5.63
C VAL A 112 3.39 -24.82 -5.00
N SER A 113 2.19 -24.60 -4.45
CA SER A 113 1.74 -23.27 -3.98
C SER A 113 2.74 -22.54 -3.05
N LYS A 114 3.41 -23.26 -2.14
CA LYS A 114 4.42 -22.69 -1.22
C LYS A 114 5.70 -22.20 -1.93
N LEU A 115 6.09 -22.82 -3.06
CA LEU A 115 7.22 -22.38 -3.87
C LEU A 115 6.90 -21.06 -4.57
N CYS A 116 5.67 -20.93 -5.10
CA CYS A 116 5.18 -19.68 -5.70
C CYS A 116 5.01 -18.56 -4.67
N GLU A 117 4.82 -18.89 -3.39
CA GLU A 117 4.79 -17.92 -2.29
C GLU A 117 6.21 -17.44 -1.95
N LEU A 118 7.15 -18.35 -1.68
CA LEU A 118 8.56 -17.99 -1.46
C LEU A 118 9.18 -17.22 -2.65
N ALA A 119 8.83 -17.56 -3.89
CA ALA A 119 9.30 -16.86 -5.07
C ALA A 119 8.69 -15.46 -5.23
N ARG A 120 7.41 -15.25 -4.89
CA ARG A 120 6.81 -13.91 -4.80
C ARG A 120 7.44 -13.06 -3.71
N ASP A 121 7.69 -13.63 -2.54
CA ASP A 121 8.39 -12.94 -1.45
C ASP A 121 9.81 -12.53 -1.85
N ASN A 122 10.52 -13.37 -2.61
CA ASN A 122 11.85 -13.05 -3.10
C ASN A 122 11.84 -11.96 -4.19
N ILE A 123 10.85 -11.94 -5.10
CA ILE A 123 10.62 -10.82 -6.03
C ILE A 123 10.39 -9.52 -5.25
N GLN A 124 9.56 -9.55 -4.21
CA GLN A 124 9.31 -8.38 -3.35
C GLN A 124 10.59 -7.91 -2.63
N LYS A 125 11.42 -8.82 -2.11
CA LYS A 125 12.72 -8.48 -1.49
C LYS A 125 13.70 -7.84 -2.47
N VAL A 126 13.71 -8.26 -3.75
CA VAL A 126 14.60 -7.67 -4.77
C VAL A 126 14.21 -6.22 -5.06
N PHE A 127 12.93 -5.93 -5.30
CA PHE A 127 12.44 -4.56 -5.50
C PHE A 127 12.54 -3.69 -4.24
N GLY A 128 12.46 -4.29 -3.04
CA GLY A 128 12.70 -3.61 -1.76
C GLY A 128 14.16 -3.20 -1.51
N GLY A 129 15.11 -3.56 -2.38
CA GLY A 129 16.52 -3.19 -2.26
C GLY A 129 16.90 -1.93 -3.04
N LYS A 130 16.82 -2.00 -4.37
CA LYS A 130 16.95 -0.86 -5.29
C LYS A 130 15.82 -0.93 -6.32
N TRP A 131 15.42 0.22 -6.84
CA TRP A 131 14.42 0.31 -7.90
C TRP A 131 15.07 0.67 -9.24
N PHE A 132 14.63 0.03 -10.32
CA PHE A 132 14.94 0.40 -11.70
C PHE A 132 13.67 0.20 -12.54
N ASP A 133 13.17 1.26 -13.19
CA ASP A 133 11.91 1.22 -13.94
C ASP A 133 11.95 0.19 -15.08
N SER A 134 13.07 0.06 -15.78
CA SER A 134 13.26 -0.92 -16.86
C SER A 134 13.25 -2.38 -16.37
N ALA A 135 13.82 -2.67 -15.19
CA ALA A 135 13.76 -4.00 -14.58
C ALA A 135 12.33 -4.33 -14.11
N PHE A 136 11.59 -3.34 -13.61
CA PHE A 136 10.17 -3.49 -13.31
C PHE A 136 9.33 -3.71 -14.58
N LEU A 137 9.53 -2.90 -15.62
CA LEU A 137 8.83 -3.00 -16.91
C LEU A 137 9.05 -4.35 -17.58
N PHE A 138 10.29 -4.87 -17.57
CA PHE A 138 10.60 -6.22 -18.04
C PHE A 138 9.84 -7.29 -17.25
N THR A 139 9.81 -7.16 -15.91
CA THR A 139 9.09 -8.07 -15.02
C THR A 139 7.58 -8.03 -15.31
N ALA A 140 7.00 -6.84 -15.50
CA ALA A 140 5.61 -6.66 -15.89
C ALA A 140 5.31 -7.29 -17.26
N ALA A 141 6.15 -7.06 -18.27
CA ALA A 141 5.96 -7.62 -19.62
C ALA A 141 5.95 -9.16 -19.68
N ILE A 142 6.55 -9.83 -18.69
CA ILE A 142 6.44 -11.29 -18.49
C ILE A 142 5.19 -11.63 -17.67
N VAL A 143 5.00 -11.00 -16.51
CA VAL A 143 3.93 -11.33 -15.55
C VAL A 143 2.54 -11.05 -16.10
N LEU A 144 2.36 -10.02 -16.92
CA LEU A 144 1.09 -9.71 -17.59
C LEU A 144 0.69 -10.75 -18.66
N LYS A 145 1.62 -11.61 -19.11
CA LYS A 145 1.35 -12.76 -19.99
C LYS A 145 1.11 -14.05 -19.21
N SER A 146 1.33 -14.06 -17.89
CA SER A 146 1.04 -15.20 -17.02
C SER A 146 -0.43 -15.21 -16.56
N LYS A 147 -0.92 -16.37 -16.13
CA LYS A 147 -2.23 -16.49 -15.46
C LYS A 147 -2.12 -16.49 -13.92
N ASP A 148 -1.06 -15.90 -13.35
CA ASP A 148 -0.88 -15.79 -11.89
C ASP A 148 -1.38 -14.41 -11.37
N ASP A 149 -2.64 -14.38 -10.96
CA ASP A 149 -3.27 -13.23 -10.32
C ASP A 149 -2.56 -12.76 -9.03
N LYS A 150 -1.96 -13.68 -8.24
CA LYS A 150 -1.26 -13.31 -6.99
C LYS A 150 0.02 -12.54 -7.34
N LEU A 151 0.77 -12.99 -8.35
CA LEU A 151 1.98 -12.35 -8.86
C LEU A 151 1.69 -11.00 -9.53
N GLN A 152 0.59 -10.89 -10.26
CA GLN A 152 0.14 -9.63 -10.84
C GLN A 152 -0.29 -8.62 -9.77
N ARG A 153 -1.09 -9.02 -8.78
CA ARG A 153 -1.46 -8.16 -7.63
C ARG A 153 -0.23 -7.66 -6.85
N LEU A 154 0.82 -8.49 -6.73
CA LEU A 154 2.10 -8.05 -6.17
C LEU A 154 2.75 -6.94 -7.02
N LEU A 155 2.79 -7.08 -8.36
CA LEU A 155 3.32 -6.02 -9.23
C LEU A 155 2.50 -4.71 -9.16
N VAL A 156 1.16 -4.76 -9.06
CA VAL A 156 0.36 -3.54 -8.85
C VAL A 156 0.74 -2.85 -7.53
N THR A 157 0.94 -3.64 -6.48
CA THR A 157 1.30 -3.15 -5.14
C THR A 157 2.68 -2.48 -5.16
N LEU A 158 3.64 -3.07 -5.86
CA LEU A 158 4.99 -2.52 -6.06
C LEU A 158 4.96 -1.25 -6.93
N ALA A 159 4.25 -1.27 -8.06
CA ALA A 159 4.12 -0.12 -8.97
C ALA A 159 3.58 1.12 -8.25
N ARG A 160 2.66 0.96 -7.29
CA ARG A 160 1.98 2.07 -6.59
C ARG A 160 2.95 3.05 -5.92
N GLY A 161 4.10 2.59 -5.43
CA GLY A 161 5.13 3.45 -4.83
C GLY A 161 5.99 4.21 -5.83
N HIS A 162 5.97 3.82 -7.11
CA HIS A 162 6.91 4.26 -8.14
C HIS A 162 6.21 4.79 -9.42
N LEU A 163 4.87 4.95 -9.39
CA LEU A 163 4.06 5.34 -10.55
C LEU A 163 4.61 6.57 -11.29
N HIS A 164 5.08 7.60 -10.57
CA HIS A 164 5.62 8.81 -11.19
C HIS A 164 6.83 8.51 -12.10
N SER A 165 7.84 7.80 -11.57
CA SER A 165 9.03 7.37 -12.31
C SER A 165 8.63 6.51 -13.52
N LEU A 166 7.76 5.52 -13.29
CA LEU A 166 7.25 4.63 -14.32
C LEU A 166 6.55 5.39 -15.47
N THR A 167 5.65 6.34 -15.17
CA THR A 167 4.96 7.12 -16.21
C THR A 167 5.88 8.02 -17.03
N THR A 168 7.06 8.38 -16.51
CA THR A 168 8.10 9.12 -17.26
C THR A 168 9.07 8.23 -18.03
N SER A 169 8.93 6.90 -17.94
CA SER A 169 9.85 5.95 -18.57
C SER A 169 9.43 5.59 -20.01
N ASN A 170 10.37 5.65 -20.95
CA ASN A 170 10.17 5.41 -22.39
C ASN A 170 9.73 3.98 -22.78
N GLY A 171 9.36 3.13 -21.82
CA GLY A 171 8.81 1.78 -22.04
C GLY A 171 7.48 1.51 -21.33
N PHE A 172 6.85 2.49 -20.67
CA PHE A 172 5.61 2.29 -19.94
C PHE A 172 4.36 2.38 -20.85
N ASP A 173 3.87 1.22 -21.28
CA ASP A 173 2.56 1.10 -21.94
C ASP A 173 1.43 1.34 -20.93
N HIS A 174 1.00 2.60 -20.88
CA HIS A 174 -0.12 3.08 -20.08
C HIS A 174 -1.41 2.27 -20.33
N ALA A 175 -1.68 1.84 -21.57
CA ALA A 175 -2.91 1.14 -21.91
C ALA A 175 -2.90 -0.31 -21.43
N THR A 176 -1.81 -1.06 -21.67
CA THR A 176 -1.69 -2.44 -21.19
C THR A 176 -1.59 -2.53 -19.66
N MET A 177 -0.90 -1.58 -19.02
CA MET A 177 -0.83 -1.51 -17.56
C MET A 177 -2.21 -1.21 -16.95
N LEU A 178 -2.91 -0.16 -17.39
CA LEU A 178 -4.23 0.19 -16.84
C LEU A 178 -5.30 -0.89 -17.08
N LYS A 179 -5.29 -1.56 -18.25
CA LYS A 179 -6.19 -2.70 -18.53
C LYS A 179 -5.91 -3.87 -17.59
N SER A 180 -4.65 -4.27 -17.43
CA SER A 180 -4.28 -5.45 -16.65
C SER A 180 -4.41 -5.28 -15.13
N PHE A 181 -4.43 -4.03 -14.64
CA PHE A 181 -4.76 -3.68 -13.25
C PHE A 181 -6.24 -3.84 -12.87
N HIS A 182 -7.16 -4.01 -13.84
CA HIS A 182 -8.60 -4.02 -13.58
C HIS A 182 -9.22 -5.39 -13.91
N PRO A 183 -9.60 -6.22 -12.92
CA PRO A 183 -10.06 -7.60 -13.17
C PRO A 183 -11.17 -7.71 -14.22
N LYS A 184 -12.22 -6.87 -14.10
CA LYS A 184 -13.37 -6.85 -15.03
C LYS A 184 -13.04 -6.45 -16.49
N LEU A 185 -11.81 -6.00 -16.78
CA LEU A 185 -11.34 -5.74 -18.15
C LEU A 185 -10.57 -6.93 -18.75
N ARG A 186 -10.10 -7.86 -17.92
CA ARG A 186 -9.41 -9.08 -18.35
C ARG A 186 -10.38 -10.12 -18.92
N ASP A 187 -11.49 -10.33 -18.21
CA ASP A 187 -12.51 -11.33 -18.56
C ASP A 187 -13.15 -11.08 -19.94
N GLN A 188 -13.08 -9.84 -20.44
CA GLN A 188 -13.64 -9.45 -21.74
C GLN A 188 -12.85 -10.02 -22.93
N ASP A 189 -11.53 -10.16 -22.83
CA ASP A 189 -10.71 -10.75 -23.92
C ASP A 189 -10.88 -12.28 -23.98
N ASP A 190 -10.90 -12.98 -22.83
CA ASP A 190 -11.22 -14.42 -22.78
C ASP A 190 -12.65 -14.67 -23.34
N THR A 191 -13.60 -13.74 -23.12
CA THR A 191 -14.96 -13.80 -23.71
C THR A 191 -14.95 -13.58 -25.23
N LEU A 192 -14.06 -12.72 -25.77
CA LEU A 192 -13.98 -12.46 -27.21
C LEU A 192 -13.25 -13.58 -27.98
N GLN A 193 -12.27 -14.24 -27.38
CA GLN A 193 -11.54 -15.34 -28.02
C GLN A 193 -12.32 -16.67 -28.01
N GLN A 194 -13.30 -16.86 -27.11
CA GLN A 194 -14.04 -18.12 -26.96
C GLN A 194 -15.36 -18.20 -27.75
N ASN A 195 -15.80 -17.13 -28.41
CA ASN A 195 -16.97 -17.17 -29.32
C ASN A 195 -16.70 -17.88 -30.67
N GLY A 196 -15.64 -18.69 -30.73
CA GLY A 196 -15.15 -19.39 -31.93
C GLY A 196 -15.51 -20.88 -32.00
N ASP A 197 -16.24 -21.45 -31.04
CA ASP A 197 -16.80 -22.80 -31.18
C ASP A 197 -18.08 -23.04 -30.35
N GLN A 198 -18.79 -24.16 -30.59
CA GLN A 198 -20.25 -24.24 -30.40
C GLN A 198 -20.83 -24.84 -29.10
N THR A 199 -22.03 -24.31 -28.77
CA THR A 199 -23.21 -24.97 -28.14
C THR A 199 -23.29 -25.32 -26.62
N LYS A 200 -24.46 -24.97 -26.04
CA LYS A 200 -25.30 -25.70 -25.03
C LYS A 200 -24.57 -26.54 -23.95
N SER A 201 -24.81 -26.43 -22.64
CA SER A 201 -25.82 -25.72 -21.79
C SER A 201 -25.33 -25.82 -20.30
N THR A 202 -25.99 -25.51 -19.17
CA THR A 202 -27.42 -25.35 -18.81
C THR A 202 -27.64 -24.39 -17.62
N THR A 203 -28.89 -23.94 -17.48
CA THR A 203 -29.57 -23.17 -16.43
C THR A 203 -29.20 -23.37 -14.94
N THR A 204 -29.03 -22.26 -14.20
CA THR A 204 -29.61 -22.08 -12.85
C THR A 204 -29.94 -20.57 -12.62
N PRO A 205 -31.19 -20.16 -12.30
CA PRO A 205 -31.56 -18.74 -12.31
C PRO A 205 -32.13 -18.20 -10.98
N SER A 206 -31.55 -17.10 -10.48
CA SER A 206 -32.27 -16.10 -9.63
C SER A 206 -31.49 -14.78 -9.55
N ILE A 207 -30.25 -14.82 -9.06
CA ILE A 207 -29.47 -13.62 -8.65
C ILE A 207 -29.13 -12.67 -9.82
N LYS A 208 -29.11 -13.14 -11.08
CA LYS A 208 -28.64 -12.34 -12.23
C LYS A 208 -29.56 -11.18 -12.66
N LYS A 209 -30.84 -11.13 -12.25
CA LYS A 209 -31.79 -10.11 -12.74
C LYS A 209 -31.53 -8.72 -12.16
N GLU A 210 -31.38 -8.60 -10.85
CA GLU A 210 -31.16 -7.33 -10.15
C GLU A 210 -29.85 -6.69 -10.63
N SER A 211 -28.76 -7.46 -10.64
CA SER A 211 -27.47 -7.01 -11.18
C SER A 211 -27.52 -6.59 -12.66
N SER A 212 -28.45 -7.12 -13.46
CA SER A 212 -28.62 -6.73 -14.86
C SER A 212 -29.32 -5.38 -14.98
N THR A 213 -30.36 -5.15 -14.18
CA THR A 213 -31.10 -3.87 -14.17
C THR A 213 -30.28 -2.73 -13.57
N GLU A 214 -29.48 -3.00 -12.54
CA GLU A 214 -28.51 -2.03 -12.00
C GLU A 214 -27.42 -1.67 -13.02
N LEU A 215 -26.85 -2.67 -13.72
CA LEU A 215 -25.83 -2.45 -14.75
C LEU A 215 -26.39 -1.64 -15.94
N GLU A 216 -27.66 -1.86 -16.30
CA GLU A 216 -28.35 -1.13 -17.37
C GLU A 216 -28.70 0.30 -16.94
N ALA A 217 -29.15 0.52 -15.70
CA ALA A 217 -29.33 1.85 -15.12
C ALA A 217 -28.01 2.63 -15.04
N LEU A 218 -26.91 2.01 -14.62
CA LEU A 218 -25.57 2.60 -14.62
C LEU A 218 -25.08 2.92 -16.03
N ARG A 219 -25.35 2.05 -17.02
CA ARG A 219 -25.07 2.32 -18.44
C ARG A 219 -25.82 3.57 -18.93
N LEU A 220 -27.09 3.72 -18.58
CA LEU A 220 -27.91 4.89 -18.93
C LEU A 220 -27.40 6.17 -18.26
N GLN A 221 -27.02 6.11 -16.98
CA GLN A 221 -26.38 7.23 -16.28
C GLN A 221 -25.05 7.63 -16.94
N VAL A 222 -24.20 6.66 -17.32
CA VAL A 222 -22.93 6.94 -18.02
C VAL A 222 -23.16 7.56 -19.41
N SER A 223 -24.19 7.16 -20.15
CA SER A 223 -24.54 7.85 -21.40
C SER A 223 -25.06 9.28 -21.17
N SER A 224 -25.86 9.50 -20.12
CA SER A 224 -26.37 10.84 -19.77
C SER A 224 -25.23 11.78 -19.35
N LEU A 225 -24.32 11.32 -18.49
CA LEU A 225 -23.13 12.06 -18.07
C LEU A 225 -22.20 12.37 -19.26
N LYS A 226 -22.01 11.44 -20.19
CA LYS A 226 -21.25 11.71 -21.43
C LYS A 226 -21.88 12.81 -22.26
N GLN A 227 -23.21 12.82 -22.40
CA GLN A 227 -23.92 13.85 -23.13
C GLN A 227 -23.81 15.22 -22.43
N GLN A 228 -23.92 15.27 -21.09
CA GLN A 228 -23.70 16.49 -20.31
C GLN A 228 -22.26 17.03 -20.48
N VAL A 229 -21.23 16.18 -20.45
CA VAL A 229 -19.83 16.59 -20.67
C VAL A 229 -19.63 17.13 -22.10
N MET A 230 -20.30 16.57 -23.11
CA MET A 230 -20.28 17.13 -24.47
C MET A 230 -20.93 18.52 -24.52
N THR A 231 -22.10 18.69 -23.91
CA THR A 231 -22.80 19.99 -23.84
C THR A 231 -21.95 21.05 -23.14
N VAL A 232 -21.41 20.75 -21.96
CA VAL A 232 -20.55 21.68 -21.19
C VAL A 232 -19.25 22.00 -21.95
N SER A 233 -18.69 21.08 -22.74
CA SER A 233 -17.57 21.41 -23.63
C SER A 233 -17.98 22.42 -24.70
N SER A 234 -19.12 22.23 -25.37
CA SER A 234 -19.59 23.18 -26.38
C SER A 234 -19.95 24.56 -25.80
N GLU A 235 -20.49 24.60 -24.58
CA GLU A 235 -20.76 25.86 -23.86
C GLU A 235 -19.46 26.59 -23.51
N ARG A 236 -18.45 25.87 -23.00
CA ARG A 236 -17.10 26.42 -22.75
C ARG A 236 -16.49 26.99 -24.02
N ASP A 237 -16.57 26.25 -25.12
CA ASP A 237 -15.93 26.64 -26.39
C ASP A 237 -16.63 27.86 -27.02
N GLN A 238 -17.96 27.96 -26.88
CA GLN A 238 -18.72 29.15 -27.26
C GLN A 238 -18.41 30.36 -26.36
N LEU A 239 -18.24 30.17 -25.05
CA LEU A 239 -17.82 31.24 -24.13
C LEU A 239 -16.39 31.73 -24.43
N GLN A 240 -15.48 30.81 -24.79
CA GLN A 240 -14.12 31.15 -25.22
C GLN A 240 -14.12 32.03 -26.48
N GLU A 241 -14.99 31.72 -27.46
CA GLU A 241 -15.18 32.55 -28.65
C GLU A 241 -15.77 33.93 -28.33
N GLN A 242 -16.77 34.01 -27.44
CA GLN A 242 -17.34 35.29 -26.99
C GLN A 242 -16.32 36.17 -26.25
N ILE A 243 -15.45 35.58 -25.42
CA ILE A 243 -14.36 36.29 -24.73
C ILE A 243 -13.38 36.85 -25.76
N SER A 244 -12.94 36.04 -26.73
CA SER A 244 -12.05 36.50 -27.81
C SER A 244 -12.67 37.65 -28.63
N ALA A 245 -13.92 37.51 -29.05
CA ALA A 245 -14.64 38.55 -29.80
C ALA A 245 -14.87 39.84 -28.97
N THR A 246 -14.90 39.74 -27.64
CA THR A 246 -15.01 40.89 -26.75
C THR A 246 -13.66 41.59 -26.56
N SER A 247 -12.54 40.83 -26.50
CA SER A 247 -11.18 41.41 -26.47
C SER A 247 -10.90 42.27 -27.69
N VAL A 248 -11.21 41.76 -28.90
CA VAL A 248 -11.03 42.52 -30.16
C VAL A 248 -11.82 43.83 -30.13
N LYS A 249 -13.08 43.82 -29.69
CA LYS A 249 -13.89 45.05 -29.55
C LYS A 249 -13.35 46.02 -28.50
N GLN A 250 -12.75 45.51 -27.42
CA GLN A 250 -12.09 46.35 -26.43
C GLN A 250 -10.84 47.03 -27.02
N GLU A 251 -10.06 46.32 -27.83
CA GLU A 251 -8.89 46.87 -28.54
C GLU A 251 -9.31 47.90 -29.61
N GLU A 252 -10.35 47.64 -30.39
CA GLU A 252 -10.95 48.59 -31.35
C GLU A 252 -11.41 49.89 -30.67
N LEU A 253 -12.15 49.78 -29.56
CA LEU A 253 -12.61 50.94 -28.78
C LEU A 253 -11.45 51.70 -28.11
N GLN A 254 -10.41 50.99 -27.67
CA GLN A 254 -9.22 51.60 -27.08
C GLN A 254 -8.42 52.39 -28.12
N GLN A 255 -8.32 51.91 -29.36
CA GLN A 255 -7.73 52.66 -30.47
C GLN A 255 -8.56 53.89 -30.81
N SER A 256 -9.88 53.74 -31.01
CA SER A 256 -10.78 54.86 -31.33
C SER A 256 -10.74 55.96 -30.26
N HIS A 257 -10.64 55.61 -28.98
CA HIS A 257 -10.48 56.57 -27.89
C HIS A 257 -9.12 57.31 -27.94
N ALA A 258 -8.04 56.64 -28.38
CA ALA A 258 -6.75 57.28 -28.58
C ALA A 258 -6.77 58.28 -29.75
N ASP A 259 -7.44 57.92 -30.85
CA ASP A 259 -7.60 58.78 -32.03
C ASP A 259 -8.39 60.05 -31.67
N ILE A 260 -9.56 59.90 -31.02
CA ILE A 260 -10.40 61.02 -30.54
C ILE A 260 -9.64 61.92 -29.53
N ALA A 261 -8.79 61.34 -28.67
CA ALA A 261 -7.95 62.12 -27.77
C ALA A 261 -6.93 62.98 -28.53
N SER A 262 -6.39 62.47 -29.66
CA SER A 262 -5.47 63.22 -30.53
C SER A 262 -6.16 64.37 -31.27
N GLU A 263 -7.39 64.15 -31.78
CA GLU A 263 -8.20 65.20 -32.42
C GLU A 263 -8.55 66.32 -31.43
N ARG A 264 -8.99 65.96 -30.22
CA ARG A 264 -9.27 66.91 -29.13
C ARG A 264 -8.05 67.79 -28.82
N ASP A 265 -6.86 67.21 -28.82
CA ASP A 265 -5.62 67.91 -28.48
C ASP A 265 -5.01 68.66 -29.70
N LEU A 266 -5.48 68.39 -30.92
CA LEU A 266 -5.33 69.28 -32.09
C LEU A 266 -6.26 70.49 -31.99
N LEU A 267 -7.57 70.27 -31.84
CA LEU A 267 -8.59 71.32 -31.71
C LEU A 267 -8.29 72.28 -30.54
N ARG A 268 -7.75 71.77 -29.42
CA ARG A 268 -7.28 72.58 -28.29
C ARG A 268 -6.17 73.56 -28.68
N ARG A 269 -5.27 73.18 -29.59
CA ARG A 269 -4.19 74.07 -30.09
C ARG A 269 -4.76 75.14 -31.01
N GLU A 270 -5.64 74.77 -31.93
CA GLU A 270 -6.32 75.70 -32.86
C GLU A 270 -7.19 76.73 -32.13
N LEU A 271 -7.95 76.31 -31.11
CA LEU A 271 -8.68 77.23 -30.24
C LEU A 271 -7.77 78.18 -29.47
N SER A 272 -6.54 77.75 -29.14
CA SER A 272 -5.55 78.59 -28.45
C SER A 272 -4.92 79.63 -29.39
N THR A 273 -4.65 79.28 -30.65
CA THR A 273 -4.14 80.25 -31.64
C THR A 273 -5.22 81.26 -32.04
N LEU A 274 -6.46 80.80 -32.30
CA LEU A 274 -7.61 81.68 -32.58
C LEU A 274 -7.92 82.63 -31.40
N ALA A 275 -7.71 82.19 -30.15
CA ALA A 275 -7.85 83.06 -28.99
C ALA A 275 -6.78 84.18 -28.95
N ALA A 276 -5.54 83.88 -29.34
CA ALA A 276 -4.46 84.86 -29.43
C ALA A 276 -4.69 85.88 -30.56
N GLU A 277 -5.04 85.41 -31.77
CA GLU A 277 -5.38 86.26 -32.93
C GLU A 277 -6.53 87.22 -32.61
N LYS A 278 -7.58 86.73 -31.96
CA LYS A 278 -8.73 87.53 -31.53
C LYS A 278 -8.36 88.63 -30.54
N GLU A 279 -7.36 88.41 -29.70
CA GLU A 279 -6.89 89.41 -28.73
C GLU A 279 -5.99 90.47 -29.39
N GLU A 280 -5.19 90.11 -30.40
CA GLU A 280 -4.49 91.11 -31.22
C GLU A 280 -5.47 91.96 -32.06
N LEU A 281 -6.50 91.35 -32.66
CA LEU A 281 -7.55 92.07 -33.37
C LEU A 281 -8.29 93.07 -32.46
N ARG A 282 -8.52 92.74 -31.18
CA ARG A 282 -9.05 93.68 -30.18
C ARG A 282 -8.12 94.87 -29.93
N LYS A 283 -6.81 94.62 -29.78
CA LYS A 283 -5.79 95.67 -29.61
C LYS A 283 -5.67 96.59 -30.83
N VAL A 284 -6.00 96.11 -32.02
CA VAL A 284 -6.10 96.93 -33.24
C VAL A 284 -7.40 97.74 -33.25
N ALA A 285 -8.54 97.11 -32.96
CA ALA A 285 -9.84 97.80 -32.93
C ALA A 285 -9.88 98.96 -31.91
N ALA A 286 -9.23 98.79 -30.75
CA ALA A 286 -9.14 99.79 -29.69
C ALA A 286 -8.32 101.06 -30.06
N LYS A 287 -7.67 101.11 -31.23
CA LYS A 287 -6.82 102.23 -31.67
C LYS A 287 -7.48 103.18 -32.69
N LYS A 288 -8.76 102.97 -33.04
CA LYS A 288 -9.45 103.79 -34.04
C LYS A 288 -10.35 104.85 -33.37
N PRO A 289 -10.01 106.16 -33.42
CA PRO A 289 -10.86 107.21 -32.87
C PRO A 289 -12.11 107.42 -33.73
N VAL A 290 -13.17 107.91 -33.08
CA VAL A 290 -14.43 108.33 -33.71
C VAL A 290 -14.52 109.86 -33.65
N GLN A 291 -14.89 110.49 -34.76
CA GLN A 291 -15.43 111.84 -34.77
C GLN A 291 -16.69 111.88 -35.64
N MET A 292 -17.74 112.47 -35.09
CA MET A 292 -18.85 113.08 -35.83
C MET A 292 -18.83 114.57 -35.51
N ASP A 293 -19.29 115.40 -36.44
CA ASP A 293 -20.25 116.47 -36.14
C ASP A 293 -20.95 116.94 -37.43
N PRO A 294 -22.10 117.64 -37.34
CA PRO A 294 -22.99 117.91 -38.47
C PRO A 294 -23.00 119.38 -38.92
N ASP A 295 -23.75 119.68 -39.99
CA ASP A 295 -24.54 120.93 -40.06
C ASP A 295 -25.80 120.76 -40.95
N GLU A 296 -26.76 121.67 -40.83
CA GLU A 296 -28.05 121.67 -41.53
C GLU A 296 -28.00 122.30 -42.94
N HIS A 297 -29.02 122.01 -43.77
CA HIS A 297 -29.79 123.08 -44.46
C HIS A 297 -31.16 122.58 -44.99
N ARG A 298 -32.08 123.53 -45.18
CA ARG A 298 -33.50 123.38 -45.62
C ARG A 298 -33.84 124.52 -46.60
N PRO A 299 -34.99 124.54 -47.30
CA PRO A 299 -35.83 123.44 -47.79
C PRO A 299 -36.07 123.54 -49.33
N SER A 300 -36.84 122.61 -49.90
CA SER A 300 -37.70 122.87 -51.07
C SER A 300 -38.84 121.82 -51.13
N ASP A 301 -39.85 122.08 -51.96
CA ASP A 301 -41.24 121.75 -51.67
C ASP A 301 -41.90 120.60 -52.44
N ALA A 302 -43.11 120.25 -51.99
CA ALA A 302 -44.21 119.73 -52.81
C ALA A 302 -44.06 118.40 -53.59
N ASN A 303 -43.37 117.37 -53.06
CA ASN A 303 -43.65 115.98 -53.47
C ASN A 303 -43.53 114.90 -52.36
N LYS A 304 -43.42 115.30 -51.09
CA LYS A 304 -42.96 114.39 -50.00
C LYS A 304 -44.03 113.50 -49.36
N LYS A 305 -45.31 113.59 -49.75
CA LYS A 305 -46.41 112.94 -48.99
C LYS A 305 -46.65 111.46 -49.33
N SER A 306 -46.28 111.01 -50.53
CA SER A 306 -46.40 109.60 -50.95
C SER A 306 -45.17 108.76 -50.57
N SER A 307 -43.97 109.23 -50.91
CA SER A 307 -42.71 108.50 -50.65
C SER A 307 -42.53 108.19 -49.16
N ALA A 308 -42.67 109.19 -48.29
CA ALA A 308 -42.50 109.03 -46.84
C ALA A 308 -43.56 108.10 -46.21
N GLU A 309 -44.75 107.97 -46.82
CA GLU A 309 -45.79 107.07 -46.33
C GLU A 309 -45.56 105.61 -46.78
N ILE A 310 -44.89 105.40 -47.92
CA ILE A 310 -44.40 104.09 -48.36
C ILE A 310 -43.21 103.66 -47.48
N GLU A 311 -42.22 104.54 -47.32
CA GLU A 311 -41.06 104.30 -46.44
C GLU A 311 -41.50 104.02 -44.99
N ALA A 312 -42.49 104.74 -44.46
CA ALA A 312 -43.02 104.45 -43.11
C ALA A 312 -43.68 103.06 -43.01
N LYS A 313 -44.42 102.62 -44.03
CA LYS A 313 -45.05 101.29 -44.07
C LYS A 313 -44.02 100.17 -44.26
N GLU A 314 -42.94 100.42 -44.99
CA GLU A 314 -41.85 99.47 -45.19
C GLU A 314 -40.99 99.33 -43.93
N ASN A 315 -40.59 100.45 -43.31
CA ASN A 315 -39.92 100.47 -42.01
C ASN A 315 -40.75 99.80 -40.90
N ALA A 316 -42.08 99.93 -40.91
CA ALA A 316 -42.97 99.23 -39.98
C ALA A 316 -42.89 97.69 -40.15
N LYS A 317 -42.89 97.17 -41.39
CA LYS A 317 -42.73 95.73 -41.68
C LYS A 317 -41.35 95.21 -41.29
N ILE A 318 -40.31 96.02 -41.49
CA ILE A 318 -38.94 95.69 -41.07
C ILE A 318 -38.88 95.58 -39.54
N LEU A 319 -39.48 96.53 -38.81
CA LEU A 319 -39.58 96.48 -37.35
C LEU A 319 -40.39 95.27 -36.85
N GLU A 320 -41.49 94.90 -37.51
CA GLU A 320 -42.28 93.71 -37.15
C GLU A 320 -41.48 92.41 -37.37
N THR A 321 -40.78 92.29 -38.51
CA THR A 321 -39.89 91.16 -38.81
C THR A 321 -38.78 91.03 -37.76
N LEU A 322 -38.08 92.13 -37.46
CA LEU A 322 -37.02 92.16 -36.45
C LEU A 322 -37.54 91.83 -35.04
N GLN A 323 -38.78 92.22 -34.70
CA GLN A 323 -39.42 91.83 -33.43
C GLN A 323 -39.78 90.33 -33.39
N LEU A 324 -40.12 89.72 -34.52
CA LEU A 324 -40.37 88.29 -34.61
C LEU A 324 -39.06 87.49 -34.50
N GLU A 325 -38.01 87.88 -35.22
CA GLU A 325 -36.67 87.27 -35.13
C GLU A 325 -36.09 87.40 -33.72
N LEU A 326 -36.23 88.57 -33.08
CA LEU A 326 -35.84 88.78 -31.69
C LEU A 326 -36.64 87.90 -30.70
N ARG A 327 -37.86 87.47 -31.05
CA ARG A 327 -38.67 86.54 -30.26
C ARG A 327 -38.21 85.09 -30.45
N VAL A 328 -37.97 84.70 -31.70
CA VAL A 328 -37.46 83.35 -32.06
C VAL A 328 -36.10 83.11 -31.41
N THR A 329 -35.12 83.99 -31.66
CA THR A 329 -33.76 83.89 -31.09
C THR A 329 -33.75 83.88 -29.57
N LYS A 330 -34.62 84.64 -28.90
CA LYS A 330 -34.79 84.57 -27.43
C LYS A 330 -35.31 83.19 -26.97
N SER A 331 -36.23 82.58 -27.71
CA SER A 331 -36.78 81.26 -27.41
C SER A 331 -35.74 80.14 -27.63
N GLU A 332 -34.99 80.18 -28.73
CA GLU A 332 -33.90 79.25 -29.04
C GLU A 332 -32.78 79.36 -28.01
N SER A 333 -32.38 80.59 -27.66
CA SER A 333 -31.42 80.88 -26.59
C SER A 333 -31.91 80.32 -25.23
N GLY A 334 -33.22 80.31 -24.98
CA GLY A 334 -33.83 79.64 -23.83
C GLY A 334 -33.72 78.11 -23.88
N LEU A 335 -34.04 77.50 -25.03
CA LEU A 335 -33.93 76.06 -25.26
C LEU A 335 -32.48 75.56 -25.16
N LEU A 336 -31.52 76.32 -25.68
CA LEU A 336 -30.08 76.02 -25.56
C LEU A 336 -29.60 76.11 -24.10
N ARG A 337 -30.01 77.13 -23.33
CA ARG A 337 -29.75 77.18 -21.88
C ARG A 337 -30.34 75.97 -21.15
N ALA A 338 -31.57 75.55 -21.49
CA ALA A 338 -32.21 74.39 -20.88
C ALA A 338 -31.54 73.05 -21.25
N ARG A 339 -31.04 72.90 -22.48
CA ARG A 339 -30.21 71.75 -22.89
C ARG A 339 -28.88 71.74 -22.14
N TRP A 340 -28.15 72.86 -22.11
CA TRP A 340 -26.88 73.00 -21.39
C TRP A 340 -27.00 72.72 -19.89
N ALA A 341 -28.10 73.16 -19.25
CA ALA A 341 -28.35 72.86 -17.84
C ALA A 341 -28.53 71.35 -17.56
N ARG A 342 -29.25 70.63 -18.44
CA ARG A 342 -29.38 69.16 -18.35
C ARG A 342 -28.04 68.47 -18.61
N GLU A 343 -27.31 68.88 -19.65
CA GLU A 343 -26.01 68.31 -20.00
C GLU A 343 -25.00 68.46 -18.86
N LYS A 344 -24.94 69.65 -18.23
CA LYS A 344 -24.13 69.90 -17.03
C LYS A 344 -24.52 68.98 -15.86
N THR A 345 -25.80 68.65 -15.71
CA THR A 345 -26.29 67.74 -14.65
C THR A 345 -25.85 66.31 -14.95
N VAL A 346 -26.02 65.82 -16.17
CA VAL A 346 -25.58 64.48 -16.60
C VAL A 346 -24.05 64.33 -16.47
N SER A 347 -23.29 65.33 -16.94
CA SER A 347 -21.83 65.36 -16.78
C SER A 347 -21.39 65.33 -15.31
N SER A 348 -22.12 65.99 -14.41
CA SER A 348 -21.86 65.94 -12.96
C SER A 348 -22.13 64.56 -12.36
N ILE A 349 -23.21 63.89 -12.78
CA ILE A 349 -23.56 62.53 -12.33
C ILE A 349 -22.50 61.53 -12.80
N LEU A 350 -22.16 61.53 -14.11
CA LEU A 350 -21.12 60.66 -14.68
C LEU A 350 -19.75 60.88 -14.00
N THR A 351 -19.44 62.11 -13.57
CA THR A 351 -18.22 62.40 -12.81
C THR A 351 -18.25 61.74 -11.43
N GLN A 352 -19.37 61.82 -10.71
CA GLN A 352 -19.56 61.16 -9.42
C GLN A 352 -19.48 59.63 -9.56
N GLU A 353 -20.17 59.04 -10.52
CA GLU A 353 -20.14 57.59 -10.80
C GLU A 353 -18.71 57.10 -11.10
N ASN A 354 -17.93 57.85 -11.89
CA ASN A 354 -16.53 57.55 -12.13
C ASN A 354 -15.67 57.60 -10.85
N ASP A 355 -15.93 58.54 -9.94
CA ASP A 355 -15.20 58.63 -8.67
C ASP A 355 -15.67 57.61 -7.62
N GLU A 356 -16.87 57.05 -7.76
CA GLU A 356 -17.34 55.90 -6.98
C GLU A 356 -16.75 54.59 -7.50
N LEU A 357 -16.72 54.38 -8.82
CA LEU A 357 -16.08 53.22 -9.46
C LEU A 357 -14.56 53.16 -9.20
N LYS A 358 -13.87 54.30 -9.12
CA LYS A 358 -12.47 54.34 -8.67
C LYS A 358 -12.29 53.83 -7.23
N LYS A 359 -13.21 54.18 -6.33
CA LYS A 359 -13.14 53.78 -4.90
C LYS A 359 -13.38 52.27 -4.76
N THR A 360 -14.36 51.70 -5.45
CA THR A 360 -14.61 50.25 -5.41
C THR A 360 -13.47 49.46 -6.04
N LEU A 361 -12.91 49.91 -7.16
CA LEU A 361 -11.73 49.29 -7.79
C LEU A 361 -10.49 49.31 -6.87
N GLU A 362 -10.25 50.41 -6.14
CA GLU A 362 -9.14 50.47 -5.16
C GLU A 362 -9.38 49.58 -3.93
N LEU A 363 -10.64 49.40 -3.50
CA LEU A 363 -10.98 48.45 -2.44
C LEU A 363 -10.78 47.00 -2.90
N GLU A 364 -11.16 46.66 -4.14
CA GLU A 364 -10.95 45.33 -4.72
C GLU A 364 -9.46 45.02 -4.91
N LYS A 365 -8.65 45.97 -5.40
CA LYS A 365 -7.19 45.81 -5.46
C LYS A 365 -6.59 45.50 -4.09
N ARG A 366 -7.03 46.22 -3.03
CA ARG A 366 -6.53 46.01 -1.66
C ARG A 366 -6.93 44.66 -1.09
N SER A 367 -8.19 44.23 -1.26
CA SER A 367 -8.62 42.91 -0.79
C SER A 367 -7.90 41.79 -1.55
N ARG A 368 -7.73 41.93 -2.87
CA ARG A 368 -7.00 40.95 -3.69
C ARG A 368 -5.53 40.83 -3.30
N VAL A 369 -4.84 41.95 -3.03
CA VAL A 369 -3.47 41.92 -2.49
C VAL A 369 -3.43 41.16 -1.16
N SER A 370 -4.28 41.53 -0.20
CA SER A 370 -4.32 40.90 1.12
C SER A 370 -4.59 39.38 1.06
N ILE A 371 -5.50 38.94 0.19
CA ILE A 371 -5.76 37.50 -0.05
C ILE A 371 -4.52 36.80 -0.64
N THR A 372 -3.82 37.42 -1.60
CA THR A 372 -2.59 36.83 -2.16
C THR A 372 -1.40 36.85 -1.21
N GLU A 373 -1.39 37.70 -0.19
CA GLU A 373 -0.38 37.72 0.87
C GLU A 373 -0.67 36.63 1.90
N PHE A 374 -1.91 36.51 2.36
CA PHE A 374 -2.34 35.44 3.26
C PHE A 374 -2.05 34.05 2.66
N ALA A 375 -2.48 33.80 1.42
CA ALA A 375 -2.22 32.52 0.75
C ALA A 375 -0.72 32.24 0.52
N ARG A 376 0.10 33.28 0.33
CA ARG A 376 1.57 33.15 0.20
C ARG A 376 2.24 32.80 1.53
N ASP A 377 1.72 33.32 2.63
CA ASP A 377 2.23 33.08 3.98
C ASP A 377 1.82 31.69 4.50
N ASP A 378 0.59 31.24 4.23
CA ASP A 378 0.16 29.86 4.46
C ASP A 378 1.03 28.85 3.70
N VAL A 379 1.25 29.06 2.39
CA VAL A 379 2.15 28.20 1.59
C VAL A 379 3.59 28.24 2.11
N ARG A 380 4.09 29.40 2.58
CA ARG A 380 5.42 29.50 3.21
C ARG A 380 5.50 28.72 4.51
N ASN A 381 4.44 28.68 5.30
CA ASN A 381 4.42 27.97 6.57
C ASN A 381 4.29 26.45 6.36
N ALA A 382 3.39 26.00 5.49
CA ALA A 382 3.29 24.59 5.08
C ALA A 382 4.62 24.06 4.53
N LEU A 383 5.33 24.85 3.71
CA LEU A 383 6.65 24.48 3.19
C LEU A 383 7.71 24.33 4.29
N LYS A 384 7.68 25.14 5.35
CA LYS A 384 8.58 24.99 6.52
C LYS A 384 8.26 23.72 7.32
N ASP A 385 6.99 23.40 7.49
CA ASP A 385 6.59 22.20 8.24
C ASP A 385 6.95 20.92 7.47
N GLU A 386 6.77 20.88 6.15
CA GLU A 386 7.28 19.80 5.29
C GLU A 386 8.83 19.72 5.30
N GLN A 387 9.52 20.87 5.31
CA GLN A 387 10.99 20.90 5.45
C GLN A 387 11.46 20.36 6.82
N LYS A 388 10.69 20.62 7.89
CA LYS A 388 10.93 20.05 9.22
C LYS A 388 10.67 18.54 9.22
N VAL A 389 9.56 18.07 8.67
CA VAL A 389 9.23 16.63 8.58
C VAL A 389 10.28 15.86 7.77
N THR A 390 10.73 16.41 6.65
CA THR A 390 11.80 15.78 5.83
C THR A 390 13.16 15.75 6.51
N THR A 391 13.52 16.77 7.31
CA THR A 391 14.75 16.73 8.14
C THR A 391 14.64 15.70 9.28
N ASP A 392 13.50 15.61 9.98
CA ASP A 392 13.25 14.58 11.01
C ASP A 392 13.29 13.16 10.43
N LEU A 393 12.71 12.94 9.24
CA LEU A 393 12.77 11.66 8.53
C LEU A 393 14.20 11.31 8.10
N THR A 394 14.96 12.29 7.62
CA THR A 394 16.38 12.10 7.26
C THR A 394 17.23 11.74 8.48
N ALA A 395 17.00 12.39 9.63
CA ALA A 395 17.66 12.07 10.89
C ALA A 395 17.34 10.64 11.37
N LYS A 396 16.06 10.22 11.29
CA LYS A 396 15.61 8.85 11.60
C LYS A 396 16.22 7.81 10.65
N LEU A 397 16.29 8.10 9.35
CA LEU A 397 16.94 7.23 8.36
C LEU A 397 18.45 7.07 8.63
N ALA A 398 19.14 8.15 9.00
CA ALA A 398 20.54 8.12 9.40
C ALA A 398 20.77 7.40 10.74
N GLN A 399 19.80 7.39 11.65
CA GLN A 399 19.83 6.58 12.88
C GLN A 399 19.63 5.09 12.56
N ALA A 400 18.60 4.74 11.77
CA ALA A 400 18.31 3.37 11.35
C ALA A 400 19.47 2.74 10.57
N SER A 401 20.10 3.50 9.66
CA SER A 401 21.27 3.05 8.90
C SER A 401 22.47 2.74 9.81
N ARG A 402 22.71 3.56 10.84
CA ARG A 402 23.77 3.30 11.84
C ARG A 402 23.47 2.09 12.71
N ALA A 403 22.21 1.86 13.08
CA ALA A 403 21.80 0.67 13.83
C ALA A 403 21.98 -0.62 13.00
N LEU A 404 21.55 -0.61 11.74
CA LEU A 404 21.74 -1.75 10.81
C LEU A 404 23.23 -2.09 10.60
N GLU A 405 24.08 -1.07 10.49
CA GLU A 405 25.52 -1.27 10.35
C GLU A 405 26.18 -1.80 11.64
N ALA A 406 25.67 -1.44 12.82
CA ALA A 406 26.08 -2.04 14.09
C ALA A 406 25.68 -3.52 14.18
N GLU A 407 24.47 -3.90 13.74
CA GLU A 407 24.06 -5.31 13.69
C GLU A 407 24.85 -6.14 12.68
N ARG A 408 25.17 -5.58 11.51
CA ARG A 408 26.06 -6.23 10.53
C ARG A 408 27.42 -6.55 11.12
N LYS A 409 27.99 -5.63 11.89
CA LYS A 409 29.27 -5.83 12.60
C LYS A 409 29.15 -6.91 13.67
N ARG A 410 28.09 -6.90 14.50
CA ARG A 410 27.80 -7.98 15.46
C ARG A 410 27.68 -9.35 14.76
N THR A 411 26.95 -9.41 13.66
CA THR A 411 26.76 -10.65 12.88
C THR A 411 28.08 -11.15 12.30
N ALA A 412 28.92 -10.26 11.78
CA ALA A 412 30.25 -10.61 11.27
C ALA A 412 31.15 -11.19 12.37
N THR A 413 31.17 -10.59 13.57
CA THR A 413 31.90 -11.12 14.74
C THR A 413 31.39 -12.51 15.14
N LEU A 414 30.08 -12.70 15.27
CA LEU A 414 29.48 -14.01 15.59
C LEU A 414 29.81 -15.08 14.55
N VAL A 415 29.82 -14.73 13.25
CA VAL A 415 30.25 -15.65 12.18
C VAL A 415 31.73 -15.99 12.29
N GLN A 416 32.59 -15.04 12.67
CA GLN A 416 34.02 -15.30 12.91
C GLN A 416 34.24 -16.22 14.13
N GLU A 417 33.49 -16.03 15.21
CA GLU A 417 33.53 -16.89 16.40
C GLU A 417 33.04 -18.31 16.08
N VAL A 418 31.90 -18.46 15.40
CA VAL A 418 31.36 -19.78 15.00
C VAL A 418 32.29 -20.50 14.02
N THR A 419 32.93 -19.79 13.09
CA THR A 419 33.91 -20.40 12.16
C THR A 419 35.27 -20.68 12.81
N GLN A 420 35.60 -20.07 13.95
CA GLN A 420 36.71 -20.49 14.81
C GLN A 420 36.35 -21.76 15.60
N ALA A 421 35.26 -21.74 16.37
CA ALA A 421 34.80 -22.89 17.14
C ALA A 421 34.58 -24.16 16.28
N LYS A 422 34.09 -24.01 15.04
CA LYS A 422 33.99 -25.13 14.08
C LYS A 422 35.35 -25.72 13.69
N ARG A 423 36.40 -24.90 13.53
CA ARG A 423 37.76 -25.37 13.25
C ARG A 423 38.36 -26.07 14.47
N ASP A 424 38.14 -25.54 15.67
CA ASP A 424 38.65 -26.12 16.91
C ASP A 424 38.02 -27.49 17.20
N LEU A 425 36.70 -27.62 16.99
CA LEU A 425 36.00 -28.92 17.07
C LEU A 425 36.48 -29.94 16.03
N GLU A 426 36.85 -29.49 14.83
CA GLU A 426 37.35 -30.38 13.78
C GLU A 426 38.81 -30.82 14.04
N LEU A 427 39.65 -29.95 14.59
CA LEU A 427 40.98 -30.32 15.09
C LEU A 427 40.88 -31.35 16.23
N GLU A 428 39.93 -31.18 17.16
CA GLU A 428 39.73 -32.13 18.26
C GLU A 428 39.17 -33.48 17.77
N ARG A 429 38.29 -33.49 16.75
CA ARG A 429 37.91 -34.72 16.04
C ARG A 429 39.10 -35.40 15.39
N GLN A 430 39.99 -34.65 14.75
CA GLN A 430 41.19 -35.19 14.11
C GLN A 430 42.15 -35.80 15.14
N ARG A 431 42.37 -35.16 16.29
CA ARG A 431 43.11 -35.77 17.42
C ARG A 431 42.50 -37.10 17.85
N ASN A 432 41.19 -37.15 18.08
CA ASN A 432 40.50 -38.36 18.52
C ASN A 432 40.50 -39.47 17.42
N SER A 433 40.49 -39.09 16.14
CA SER A 433 40.70 -40.05 15.03
C SER A 433 42.11 -40.66 15.00
N GLY A 434 43.09 -39.97 15.58
CA GLY A 434 44.48 -40.39 15.71
C GLY A 434 44.75 -41.49 16.74
N MET A 435 43.73 -41.96 17.48
CA MET A 435 43.88 -43.14 18.34
C MET A 435 44.29 -44.36 17.51
N SER A 436 45.52 -44.85 17.78
CA SER A 436 46.08 -46.08 17.19
C SER A 436 45.13 -47.27 17.35
N LEU A 437 45.14 -48.17 16.37
CA LEU A 437 44.40 -49.44 16.45
C LEU A 437 44.72 -50.18 17.76
N ARG A 438 46.00 -50.23 18.17
CA ARG A 438 46.42 -50.90 19.42
C ARG A 438 45.75 -50.33 20.67
N ASP A 439 45.51 -49.02 20.73
CA ASP A 439 44.92 -48.37 21.90
C ASP A 439 43.39 -48.42 21.86
N ARG A 440 42.80 -48.48 20.67
CA ARG A 440 41.40 -48.84 20.46
C ARG A 440 41.12 -50.28 20.87
N ASP A 441 42.00 -51.22 20.53
CA ASP A 441 41.90 -52.63 20.90
C ASP A 441 42.11 -52.82 22.41
N ARG A 442 43.10 -52.12 23.01
CA ARG A 442 43.30 -52.06 24.48
C ARG A 442 42.06 -51.53 25.21
N MET A 443 41.43 -50.47 24.68
CA MET A 443 40.17 -49.93 25.20
C MET A 443 39.05 -50.97 25.11
N ASN A 444 38.90 -51.63 23.95
CA ASN A 444 37.90 -52.67 23.73
C ASN A 444 38.12 -53.93 24.59
N GLU A 445 39.37 -54.28 24.93
CA GLU A 445 39.72 -55.33 25.89
C GLU A 445 39.31 -54.94 27.32
N THR A 446 39.60 -53.69 27.71
CA THR A 446 39.25 -53.12 29.02
C THR A 446 37.72 -53.07 29.21
N ILE A 447 36.98 -52.62 28.19
CA ILE A 447 35.50 -52.60 28.20
C ILE A 447 34.92 -54.02 28.29
N ARG A 448 35.53 -55.02 27.63
CA ARG A 448 35.12 -56.42 27.75
C ARG A 448 35.36 -56.98 29.16
N ALA A 449 36.50 -56.67 29.77
CA ALA A 449 36.80 -57.06 31.15
C ALA A 449 35.79 -56.46 32.14
N GLN A 450 35.58 -55.13 32.10
CA GLN A 450 34.61 -54.43 32.95
C GLN A 450 33.18 -54.96 32.76
N LYS A 451 32.76 -55.25 31.52
CA LYS A 451 31.44 -55.84 31.25
C LYS A 451 31.29 -57.24 31.86
N SER A 452 32.36 -58.05 31.88
CA SER A 452 32.39 -59.36 32.54
C SER A 452 32.26 -59.23 34.06
N GLU A 453 33.02 -58.30 34.66
CA GLU A 453 33.00 -58.00 36.09
C GLU A 453 31.63 -57.51 36.57
N ILE A 454 31.03 -56.52 35.87
CA ILE A 454 29.65 -56.06 36.13
C ILE A 454 28.67 -57.23 36.04
N SER A 455 28.83 -58.13 35.06
CA SER A 455 27.98 -59.31 34.92
C SER A 455 28.13 -60.31 36.08
N ALA A 456 29.31 -60.40 36.70
CA ALA A 456 29.53 -61.21 37.91
C ALA A 456 28.91 -60.57 39.15
N LEU A 457 29.09 -59.26 39.34
CA LEU A 457 28.49 -58.49 40.45
C LEU A 457 26.96 -58.53 40.43
N VAL A 458 26.35 -58.47 39.23
CA VAL A 458 24.89 -58.64 39.07
C VAL A 458 24.42 -60.02 39.54
N ARG A 459 25.13 -61.10 39.19
CA ARG A 459 24.79 -62.46 39.67
C ARG A 459 24.92 -62.57 41.19
N GLY A 460 25.99 -62.03 41.78
CA GLY A 460 26.18 -62.03 43.23
C GLY A 460 25.07 -61.28 43.98
N ARG A 461 24.71 -60.08 43.50
CA ARG A 461 23.57 -59.31 44.01
C ARG A 461 22.26 -60.11 43.97
N ASP A 462 22.01 -60.81 42.87
CA ASP A 462 20.76 -61.54 42.67
C ASP A 462 20.69 -62.84 43.48
N GLU A 463 21.82 -63.43 43.86
CA GLU A 463 21.87 -64.53 44.83
C GLU A 463 21.60 -64.04 46.27
N ILE A 464 22.32 -63.00 46.71
CA ILE A 464 22.10 -62.35 48.03
C ILE A 464 20.64 -61.91 48.18
N LYS A 465 19.99 -61.49 47.10
CA LYS A 465 18.56 -61.13 47.09
C LYS A 465 17.63 -62.32 47.36
N LYS A 466 18.00 -63.55 46.97
CA LYS A 466 17.27 -64.79 47.31
C LYS A 466 17.49 -65.15 48.77
N GLU A 467 18.74 -65.15 49.24
CA GLU A 467 19.09 -65.44 50.64
C GLU A 467 18.34 -64.52 51.59
N LEU A 468 18.36 -63.21 51.32
CA LEU A 468 17.62 -62.20 52.07
C LEU A 468 16.10 -62.49 52.07
N GLN A 469 15.55 -63.03 50.98
CA GLN A 469 14.14 -63.40 50.90
C GLN A 469 13.82 -64.66 51.72
N MET A 470 14.70 -65.66 51.74
CA MET A 470 14.54 -66.85 52.58
C MET A 470 14.58 -66.48 54.07
N VAL A 471 15.58 -65.71 54.51
CA VAL A 471 15.71 -65.21 55.89
C VAL A 471 14.50 -64.36 56.30
N ARG A 472 13.92 -63.58 55.36
CA ARG A 472 12.66 -62.85 55.61
C ARG A 472 11.46 -63.78 55.81
N THR A 473 11.34 -64.86 55.03
CA THR A 473 10.24 -65.82 55.22
C THR A 473 10.41 -66.64 56.50
N GLU A 474 11.63 -67.04 56.86
CA GLU A 474 11.93 -67.72 58.13
C GLU A 474 11.59 -66.83 59.33
N LYS A 475 12.05 -65.57 59.32
CA LYS A 475 11.73 -64.61 60.38
C LYS A 475 10.23 -64.31 60.47
N LYS A 476 9.51 -64.27 59.33
CA LYS A 476 8.04 -64.18 59.36
C LYS A 476 7.43 -65.41 60.04
N ASN A 477 7.82 -66.61 59.62
CA ASN A 477 7.31 -67.86 60.21
C ASN A 477 7.58 -67.94 61.72
N GLU A 478 8.70 -67.40 62.19
CA GLU A 478 9.02 -67.29 63.63
C GLU A 478 8.11 -66.28 64.37
N ILE A 479 7.83 -65.12 63.76
CA ILE A 479 6.88 -64.12 64.30
C ILE A 479 5.46 -64.69 64.36
N ASP A 480 5.00 -65.34 63.29
CA ASP A 480 3.66 -65.92 63.20
C ASP A 480 3.47 -67.01 64.28
N ARG A 481 4.47 -67.90 64.49
CA ARG A 481 4.48 -68.88 65.59
C ARG A 481 4.43 -68.24 66.98
N LYS A 482 5.22 -67.18 67.21
CA LYS A 482 5.24 -66.44 68.49
C LYS A 482 3.90 -65.75 68.76
N TRP A 483 3.26 -65.20 67.74
CA TRP A 483 1.92 -64.62 67.81
C TRP A 483 0.86 -65.67 68.12
N GLU A 484 0.92 -66.84 67.48
CA GLU A 484 0.02 -67.97 67.75
C GLU A 484 0.08 -68.45 69.21
N ILE A 485 1.30 -68.64 69.74
CA ILE A 485 1.52 -69.01 71.16
C ILE A 485 0.99 -67.91 72.09
N THR A 486 1.27 -66.65 71.79
CA THR A 486 0.81 -65.49 72.57
C THR A 486 -0.72 -65.44 72.61
N ASN A 487 -1.41 -65.72 71.50
CA ASN A 487 -2.86 -65.78 71.44
C ASN A 487 -3.45 -66.93 72.26
N LYS A 488 -2.83 -68.12 72.24
CA LYS A 488 -3.26 -69.27 73.06
C LYS A 488 -3.16 -68.96 74.55
N ILE A 489 -2.06 -68.33 74.99
CA ILE A 489 -1.87 -67.87 76.37
C ILE A 489 -2.88 -66.78 76.74
N ASN A 490 -3.07 -65.76 75.89
CA ASN A 490 -4.05 -64.69 76.13
C ASN A 490 -5.51 -65.19 76.15
N ALA A 491 -5.83 -66.25 75.41
CA ALA A 491 -7.13 -66.90 75.50
C ALA A 491 -7.30 -67.60 76.85
N LEU A 492 -6.31 -68.39 77.29
CA LEU A 492 -6.33 -69.06 78.58
C LEU A 492 -6.43 -68.08 79.76
N ILE A 493 -5.72 -66.95 79.72
CA ILE A 493 -5.81 -65.90 80.74
C ILE A 493 -7.21 -65.30 80.82
N ARG A 494 -7.92 -65.12 79.69
CA ARG A 494 -9.35 -64.72 79.72
C ARG A 494 -10.20 -65.79 80.39
N THR A 495 -10.04 -67.06 80.01
CA THR A 495 -10.76 -68.17 80.66
C THR A 495 -10.50 -68.24 82.17
N MET A 496 -9.30 -67.89 82.66
CA MET A 496 -9.00 -67.84 84.09
C MET A 496 -9.62 -66.63 84.80
N ASN A 497 -9.73 -65.48 84.12
CA ASN A 497 -10.32 -64.26 84.69
C ASN A 497 -11.86 -64.25 84.67
N GLU A 498 -12.50 -65.14 83.90
CA GLU A 498 -13.97 -65.22 83.77
C GLU A 498 -14.64 -66.16 84.78
N TRP A 499 -13.87 -66.99 85.49
CA TRP A 499 -14.39 -68.00 86.43
C TRP A 499 -13.51 -68.04 87.69
N GLU A 500 -14.03 -67.63 88.84
CA GLU A 500 -13.32 -67.69 90.14
C GLU A 500 -13.48 -69.06 90.83
N GLU A 501 -14.51 -69.83 90.46
CA GLU A 501 -14.85 -71.16 90.99
C GLU A 501 -15.26 -72.12 89.86
N CYS A 502 -15.18 -73.44 90.09
CA CYS A 502 -15.53 -74.40 89.05
C CYS A 502 -17.04 -74.48 88.80
N ARG A 503 -17.49 -73.99 87.63
CA ARG A 503 -18.88 -74.04 87.12
C ARG A 503 -19.66 -75.37 87.23
N HIS A 504 -19.01 -76.50 87.54
CA HIS A 504 -19.69 -77.78 87.75
C HIS A 504 -19.73 -78.21 89.23
N CYS A 505 -18.65 -78.00 90.01
CA CYS A 505 -18.53 -78.52 91.37
C CYS A 505 -18.38 -77.47 92.48
N GLY A 506 -18.27 -76.17 92.15
CA GLY A 506 -18.11 -75.08 93.12
C GLY A 506 -16.76 -75.08 93.86
N ALA A 507 -15.75 -75.79 93.33
CA ALA A 507 -14.42 -75.81 93.93
C ALA A 507 -13.65 -74.52 93.63
N GLU A 508 -12.99 -73.97 94.66
CA GLU A 508 -11.96 -72.94 94.51
C GLU A 508 -10.77 -73.49 93.68
N PHE A 509 -10.04 -72.61 93.00
CA PHE A 509 -9.35 -72.91 91.73
C PHE A 509 -8.10 -73.81 91.80
N GLY A 510 -8.28 -75.09 92.11
CA GLY A 510 -7.37 -76.16 91.69
C GLY A 510 -7.57 -76.49 90.21
N THR A 511 -6.75 -75.92 89.31
CA THR A 511 -6.88 -76.15 87.86
C THR A 511 -5.57 -76.56 87.18
N TYR A 512 -5.69 -77.34 86.10
CA TYR A 512 -4.58 -77.70 85.20
C TYR A 512 -4.93 -77.39 83.73
N VAL A 513 -3.91 -77.42 82.86
CA VAL A 513 -4.01 -77.03 81.44
C VAL A 513 -3.67 -78.20 80.53
N GLU A 514 -4.49 -78.43 79.51
CA GLU A 514 -4.23 -79.39 78.42
C GLU A 514 -3.95 -78.62 77.11
N ASP A 515 -2.88 -78.99 76.39
CA ASP A 515 -2.61 -78.50 75.04
C ASP A 515 -3.22 -79.45 74.00
N HIS A 516 -4.15 -78.94 73.21
CA HIS A 516 -4.76 -79.64 72.08
C HIS A 516 -4.19 -79.21 70.72
N GLY A 517 -3.00 -78.59 70.71
CA GLY A 517 -2.25 -78.19 69.52
C GLY A 517 -2.77 -76.89 68.90
N SER A 518 -4.08 -76.78 68.65
CA SER A 518 -4.72 -75.55 68.16
C SER A 518 -5.13 -74.59 69.28
N THR A 519 -5.37 -75.11 70.48
CA THR A 519 -5.92 -74.39 71.63
C THR A 519 -5.38 -74.96 72.95
N LEU A 520 -5.23 -74.10 73.96
CA LEU A 520 -5.03 -74.52 75.35
C LEU A 520 -6.39 -74.57 76.04
N VAL A 521 -6.69 -75.69 76.73
CA VAL A 521 -7.95 -75.90 77.43
C VAL A 521 -7.70 -75.99 78.93
N LEU A 522 -8.44 -75.20 79.69
CA LEU A 522 -8.37 -75.14 81.15
C LEU A 522 -9.31 -76.18 81.77
N ARG A 523 -8.90 -76.85 82.84
CA ARG A 523 -9.71 -77.85 83.54
C ARG A 523 -9.64 -77.75 85.06
N CYS A 524 -10.77 -78.00 85.71
CA CYS A 524 -10.83 -78.27 87.16
C CYS A 524 -10.09 -79.58 87.50
N GLY A 525 -9.29 -79.56 88.56
CA GLY A 525 -8.56 -80.73 89.06
C GLY A 525 -9.47 -81.79 89.67
N ASP A 526 -10.52 -81.39 90.37
CA ASP A 526 -11.40 -82.32 91.11
C ASP A 526 -12.38 -83.07 90.20
N CYS A 527 -12.98 -82.38 89.23
CA CYS A 527 -14.02 -82.95 88.36
C CYS A 527 -13.62 -83.07 86.88
N THR A 528 -12.42 -82.63 86.48
CA THR A 528 -11.90 -82.62 85.09
C THR A 528 -12.71 -81.80 84.07
N THR A 529 -13.74 -81.07 84.53
CA THR A 529 -14.59 -80.22 83.67
C THR A 529 -13.75 -79.23 82.89
N ARG A 530 -14.01 -79.14 81.57
CA ARG A 530 -13.40 -78.14 80.69
C ARG A 530 -14.03 -76.76 80.89
N HIS A 531 -13.17 -75.77 81.04
CA HIS A 531 -13.51 -74.35 81.03
C HIS A 531 -13.05 -73.76 79.69
N TRP A 532 -13.92 -72.97 79.08
CA TRP A 532 -13.70 -72.31 77.80
C TRP A 532 -14.51 -71.01 77.77
N VAL A 533 -14.10 -70.11 76.87
CA VAL A 533 -14.86 -68.93 76.42
C VAL A 533 -15.50 -69.26 75.08
#